data_AF-A0A8T4R0H8-F1
#
_entry.id   AF-A0A8T4R0H8-F1
#
_cell.length_a   1.000
_cell.length_b   1.000
_cell.length_c   1.000
_cell.angle_alpha   90.00
_cell.angle_beta   90.00
_cell.angle_gamma   90.00
#
_symmetry.space_group_name_H-M   'P 1'
#
loop_
_entity.id
_entity.type
_entity.pdbx_description
1 polymer ?
#
loop_
_entity_poly.entity_id
_entity_poly.type
_entity_poly.pdbx_seq_one_letter_code
_entity_poly.pdbx_strand_id
1 'polypeptide(L)'
;MPPKIILMVVAPKDFRDEEFFETKQVLESHGIKATTASKNVEWAGSKFGKEVTKLAYIGEFWNTTLRAKARGFKPQQCLCKSRY
;
A
#
# COMPACT_ATOMS: atom_id res chain seq x y z
N MET A 1 -2.53 20.44 -8.07
CA MET A 1 -1.61 19.60 -7.25
C MET A 1 -1.36 18.31 -8.02
N PRO A 2 -0.15 17.73 -7.99
CA PRO A 2 0.09 16.44 -8.63
C PRO A 2 -0.78 15.35 -8.00
N PRO A 3 -1.19 14.31 -8.75
CA PRO A 3 -1.99 13.22 -8.21
C PRO A 3 -1.22 12.51 -7.09
N LYS A 4 -1.84 12.37 -5.91
CA LYS A 4 -1.27 11.65 -4.79
C LYS A 4 -1.48 10.15 -5.01
N ILE A 5 -0.41 9.37 -4.88
CA ILE A 5 -0.41 7.92 -4.98
C ILE A 5 -0.03 7.38 -3.60
N ILE A 6 -0.82 6.44 -3.09
CA ILE A 6 -0.58 5.81 -1.80
C ILE A 6 -0.25 4.33 -2.02
N LEU A 7 0.77 3.86 -1.30
CA LEU A 7 1.03 2.43 -1.14
C LEU A 7 0.50 1.98 0.22
N MET A 8 -0.41 1.01 0.19
CA MET A 8 -0.87 0.29 1.38
C MET A 8 -0.12 -1.03 1.48
N VAL A 9 0.61 -1.23 2.58
CA VAL A 9 1.35 -2.47 2.83
C VAL A 9 0.54 -3.34 3.78
N VAL A 10 0.30 -4.59 3.39
CA VAL A 10 -0.44 -5.56 4.20
C VAL A 10 0.38 -6.83 4.43
N ALA A 11 0.13 -7.48 5.56
CA ALA A 11 0.64 -8.83 5.80
C ALA A 11 -0.09 -9.84 4.91
N PRO A 12 0.57 -10.95 4.50
CA PRO A 12 -0.10 -12.01 3.74
C PRO A 12 -1.25 -12.71 4.48
N LYS A 13 -1.25 -12.67 5.83
CA LYS A 13 -2.26 -13.31 6.69
C LYS A 13 -2.57 -12.42 7.90
N ASP A 14 -3.79 -12.56 8.42
CA ASP A 14 -4.28 -11.99 9.68
C ASP A 14 -4.21 -10.46 9.79
N PHE A 15 -4.19 -9.73 8.66
CA PHE A 15 -4.32 -8.28 8.69
C PHE A 15 -5.74 -7.87 9.10
N ARG A 16 -5.86 -6.71 9.76
CA ARG A 16 -7.14 -6.20 10.22
C ARG A 16 -7.95 -5.64 9.05
N ASP A 17 -9.10 -6.26 8.82
CA ASP A 17 -9.98 -6.00 7.69
C ASP A 17 -10.44 -4.53 7.65
N GLU A 18 -10.95 -4.04 8.78
CA GLU A 18 -11.57 -2.73 8.89
C GLU A 18 -10.55 -1.63 8.58
N GLU A 19 -9.35 -1.74 9.16
CA GLU A 19 -8.24 -0.80 8.92
C GLU A 19 -7.82 -0.77 7.45
N PHE A 20 -7.87 -1.88 6.74
CA PHE A 20 -7.52 -1.94 5.33
C PHE A 20 -8.65 -1.44 4.43
N PHE A 21 -9.85 -2.00 4.56
CA PHE A 21 -10.94 -1.75 3.63
C PHE A 21 -11.55 -0.36 3.81
N GLU A 22 -11.78 0.09 5.04
CA GLU A 22 -12.35 1.42 5.30
C GLU A 22 -11.38 2.51 4.87
N THR A 23 -10.10 2.38 5.22
CA THR A 23 -9.06 3.33 4.79
C THR A 23 -8.96 3.39 3.28
N LYS A 24 -8.94 2.23 2.59
CA LYS A 24 -8.87 2.20 1.13
C LYS A 24 -10.08 2.88 0.50
N GLN A 25 -11.28 2.60 1.01
CA GLN A 25 -12.52 3.22 0.52
C GLN A 25 -12.49 4.74 0.70
N VAL A 26 -12.08 5.24 1.87
CA VAL A 26 -11.99 6.68 2.13
C VAL A 26 -10.95 7.34 1.22
N LEU A 27 -9.79 6.71 1.01
CA LEU A 27 -8.77 7.27 0.11
C LEU A 27 -9.27 7.36 -1.33
N GLU A 28 -9.88 6.29 -1.84
CA GLU A 28 -10.39 6.23 -3.20
C GLU A 28 -11.57 7.18 -3.41
N SER A 29 -12.43 7.38 -2.40
CA SER A 29 -13.54 8.35 -2.47
C SER A 29 -13.06 9.80 -2.59
N HIS A 30 -11.84 10.09 -2.13
CA HIS A 30 -11.19 11.40 -2.28
C HIS A 30 -10.33 11.50 -3.55
N GLY A 31 -10.45 10.55 -4.48
CA GLY A 31 -9.71 10.54 -5.74
C GLY A 31 -8.22 10.20 -5.59
N ILE A 32 -7.82 9.59 -4.46
CA ILE A 32 -6.45 9.16 -4.22
C ILE A 32 -6.31 7.71 -4.67
N LYS A 33 -5.35 7.45 -5.56
CA LYS A 33 -5.09 6.09 -6.06
C LYS A 33 -4.32 5.29 -5.01
N ALA A 34 -4.97 4.27 -4.43
CA ALA A 34 -4.36 3.34 -3.49
C ALA A 34 -3.88 2.07 -4.21
N THR A 35 -2.59 1.74 -4.05
CA THR A 35 -1.99 0.48 -4.52
C THR A 35 -1.70 -0.38 -3.31
N THR A 36 -2.08 -1.66 -3.34
CA THR A 36 -1.82 -2.58 -2.24
C THR A 36 -0.60 -3.44 -2.55
N ALA A 37 0.32 -3.57 -1.60
CA ALA A 37 1.48 -4.45 -1.70
C ALA A 37 1.59 -5.40 -0.51
N SER A 38 2.14 -6.58 -0.77
CA SER A 38 2.38 -7.63 0.21
C SER A 38 3.69 -8.36 -0.12
N LYS A 39 4.13 -9.21 0.80
CA LYS A 39 5.25 -10.13 0.56
C LYS A 39 4.90 -11.19 -0.49
N ASN A 40 3.63 -11.57 -0.60
CA ASN A 40 3.13 -12.46 -1.65
C ASN A 40 2.22 -11.70 -2.61
N VAL A 41 2.27 -12.04 -3.89
CA VAL A 41 1.58 -11.29 -4.97
C VAL A 41 0.21 -11.90 -5.30
N GLU A 42 0.01 -13.18 -4.99
CA GLU A 42 -1.18 -13.93 -5.38
C GLU A 42 -2.39 -13.61 -4.49
N TRP A 43 -2.20 -13.60 -3.17
CA TRP A 43 -3.28 -13.36 -2.23
C TRP A 43 -2.78 -12.90 -0.85
N ALA A 44 -3.65 -12.18 -0.14
CA ALA A 44 -3.52 -11.89 1.28
C ALA A 44 -4.85 -12.13 1.97
N GLY A 45 -4.82 -12.87 3.08
CA GLY A 45 -5.99 -13.19 3.90
C GLY A 45 -6.08 -12.28 5.12
N SER A 46 -7.25 -11.71 5.34
CA SER A 46 -7.56 -10.91 6.52
C SER A 46 -8.02 -11.78 7.69
N LYS A 47 -8.08 -11.18 8.88
CA LYS A 47 -8.46 -11.88 10.12
C LYS A 47 -9.89 -12.42 10.09
N PHE A 48 -10.84 -11.73 9.44
CA PHE A 48 -12.22 -12.21 9.31
C PHE A 48 -12.52 -12.87 7.95
N GLY A 49 -11.49 -13.36 7.26
CA GLY A 49 -11.66 -14.26 6.12
C GLY A 49 -11.91 -13.57 4.77
N LYS A 50 -11.78 -12.25 4.68
CA LYS A 50 -11.73 -11.55 3.38
C LYS A 50 -10.37 -11.73 2.72
N GLU A 51 -10.37 -11.84 1.40
CA GLU A 51 -9.17 -12.04 0.59
C GLU A 51 -8.92 -10.84 -0.34
N VAL A 52 -7.64 -10.54 -0.56
CA VAL A 52 -7.18 -9.50 -1.50
C VAL A 52 -6.27 -10.15 -2.54
N THR A 53 -6.67 -10.10 -3.80
CA THR A 53 -5.98 -10.80 -4.92
C THR A 53 -5.17 -9.88 -5.83
N LYS A 54 -5.37 -8.56 -5.76
CA LYS A 54 -4.64 -7.57 -6.58
C LYS A 54 -3.50 -6.93 -5.78
N LEU A 55 -2.45 -7.70 -5.52
CA LEU A 55 -1.30 -7.27 -4.72
C LEU A 55 -0.10 -6.99 -5.61
N ALA A 56 0.70 -6.00 -5.23
CA ALA A 56 2.04 -5.78 -5.76
C ALA A 56 3.08 -6.44 -4.83
N TYR A 57 4.20 -6.89 -5.41
CA TYR A 57 5.31 -7.40 -4.59
C TYR A 57 6.06 -6.26 -3.91
N ILE A 58 6.18 -6.33 -2.59
CA ILE A 58 6.82 -5.26 -1.81
C ILE A 58 8.30 -5.05 -2.16
N GLY A 59 9.01 -6.11 -2.58
CA GLY A 59 10.42 -6.03 -2.95
C GLY A 59 10.69 -5.26 -4.26
N GLU A 60 9.72 -5.21 -5.17
CA GLU A 60 9.83 -4.46 -6.44
C GLU A 60 9.46 -2.98 -6.29
N PHE A 61 8.68 -2.64 -5.26
CA PHE A 61 8.25 -1.26 -5.02
C PHE A 61 9.43 -0.33 -4.65
N TRP A 62 10.41 -0.85 -3.90
CA TRP A 62 11.62 -0.09 -3.55
C TRP A 62 12.41 0.32 -4.81
N ASN A 63 12.51 -0.56 -5.81
CA ASN A 63 13.26 -0.30 -7.04
C ASN A 63 12.56 0.69 -7.99
N THR A 64 11.23 0.68 -8.06
CA THR A 64 10.47 1.63 -8.88
C THR A 64 10.45 3.03 -8.26
N THR A 65 10.38 3.12 -6.93
CA THR A 65 10.46 4.40 -6.21
C THR A 65 11.87 5.00 -6.28
N LEU A 66 12.93 4.18 -6.22
CA LEU A 66 14.31 4.61 -6.47
C LEU A 66 14.51 5.12 -7.91
N ARG A 67 13.89 4.47 -8.91
CA ARG A 67 13.88 4.95 -10.31
C ARG A 67 13.08 6.24 -10.51
N ALA A 68 12.00 6.46 -9.76
CA ALA A 68 11.26 7.73 -9.77
C ALA A 68 12.07 8.87 -9.14
N LYS A 69 12.88 8.56 -8.11
CA LYS A 69 13.82 9.51 -7.49
C LYS A 69 14.94 9.93 -8.48
N ALA A 70 15.41 9.00 -9.32
CA ALA A 70 16.34 9.30 -10.42
C ALA A 70 15.75 10.24 -11.49
N ARG A 71 14.42 10.39 -11.55
CA ARG A 71 13.71 11.35 -12.41
C ARG A 71 13.21 12.61 -11.67
N GLY A 72 13.73 12.88 -10.46
CA GLY A 72 13.45 14.12 -9.72
C GLY A 72 12.15 14.14 -8.91
N PHE A 73 11.45 13.01 -8.74
CA PHE A 73 10.24 12.95 -7.93
C PHE A 73 10.60 12.83 -6.44
N LYS A 74 10.29 13.87 -5.64
CA LYS A 74 10.51 13.84 -4.17
C LYS A 74 9.40 13.01 -3.52
N PRO A 75 9.69 11.84 -2.91
CA PRO A 75 8.68 11.11 -2.15
C PRO A 75 8.32 11.94 -0.91
N GLN A 76 7.08 12.41 -0.84
CA GLN A 76 6.54 12.97 0.40
C GLN A 76 6.37 11.83 1.41
N GLN A 77 6.82 12.11 2.63
CA GLN A 77 7.11 11.16 3.70
C GLN A 77 5.89 10.32 4.10
N CYS A 78 6.00 8.99 4.02
CA CYS A 78 5.17 8.11 4.82
C CYS A 78 5.69 8.13 6.26
N LEU A 79 5.00 8.87 7.11
CA LEU A 79 5.12 8.83 8.56
C LEU A 79 4.54 7.51 9.08
N CYS A 80 5.43 6.56 9.38
CA CYS A 80 5.26 5.63 10.49
C CYS A 80 6.67 5.37 11.04
N LYS A 81 7.12 6.22 11.96
CA LYS A 81 8.28 5.92 12.79
C LYS A 81 7.86 4.81 13.77
N SER A 82 8.37 3.61 13.54
CA SER A 82 8.42 2.55 14.56
C SER A 82 9.33 3.00 15.71
N ARG A 83 8.72 3.17 16.88
CA ARG A 83 9.22 2.98 18.25
C ARG A 83 7.97 2.48 18.97
N TYR A 84 7.90 1.26 19.49
CA TYR A 84 8.74 0.64 20.52
C TYR A 84 8.79 -0.88 20.35
#